data_AF-A0A7W3JA44-F1
#
_entry.id   AF-A0A7W3JA44-F1
#
_cell.length_a   1.000
_cell.length_b   1.000
_cell.length_c   1.000
_cell.angle_alpha   90.00
_cell.angle_beta   90.00
_cell.angle_gamma   90.00
#
_symmetry.space_group_name_H-M   'P 1'
#
loop_
_entity.id
_entity.type
_entity.pdbx_description
1 polymer ?
#
loop_
_entity_poly.entity_id
_entity_poly.type
_entity_poly.pdbx_seq_one_letter_code
_entity_poly.pdbx_strand_id
1 'polypeptide(L)'
;MKALAARRHHRLAPVVLLLLALLTTGGVYAALAPSTAKAETVSTADIETGKKLFQANCATCHGANAEGTAGVPSLVGVGAAAVDFQVSTGRMPMQMNGPQAEAKPPQFDAEQTAALAAYVSSLGAGPAIPTDEQVDASKGDASNGMALFRTNCAMCHNAVGAGGALSEGKFAPALWETSERNIYQAMLTGPQSMPVFNDANITPDEKRDIVSFLVEQREGSAGGNALGALGPVSEGLWAFVIGLGLLIGAAVWIGAKSS
;
A
#
# COMPACT_ATOMS: atom_id res chain seq x y z
N MET A 1 -56.38 -22.76 10.68
CA MET A 1 -55.97 -23.35 9.38
C MET A 1 -57.10 -23.60 8.36
N LYS A 2 -58.39 -23.66 8.74
CA LYS A 2 -59.49 -23.95 7.78
C LYS A 2 -59.93 -22.77 6.88
N ALA A 3 -59.71 -21.52 7.27
CA ALA A 3 -60.14 -20.34 6.50
C ALA A 3 -59.25 -20.01 5.28
N LEU A 4 -57.93 -20.15 5.42
CA LEU A 4 -56.96 -19.95 4.33
C LEU A 4 -57.14 -21.01 3.23
N ALA A 5 -57.46 -22.24 3.63
CA ALA A 5 -57.78 -23.35 2.75
C ALA A 5 -59.05 -23.13 1.90
N ALA A 6 -60.04 -22.36 2.37
CA ALA A 6 -61.28 -22.14 1.60
C ALA A 6 -61.14 -21.03 0.53
N ARG A 7 -60.16 -20.12 0.69
CA ARG A 7 -59.94 -18.98 -0.22
C ARG A 7 -58.84 -19.20 -1.26
N ARG A 8 -58.22 -20.38 -1.30
CA ARG A 8 -57.16 -20.75 -2.24
C ARG A 8 -57.57 -20.69 -3.72
N HIS A 9 -58.87 -20.76 -4.03
CA HIS A 9 -59.43 -20.68 -5.38
C HIS A 9 -60.06 -19.31 -5.72
N HIS A 10 -59.85 -18.28 -4.89
CA HIS A 10 -60.37 -16.94 -5.16
C HIS A 10 -59.58 -16.29 -6.31
N ARG A 11 -60.27 -15.67 -7.28
CA ARG A 11 -59.65 -15.10 -8.50
C ARG A 11 -58.55 -14.06 -8.22
N LEU A 12 -58.60 -13.41 -7.06
CA LEU A 12 -57.61 -12.41 -6.62
C LEU A 12 -56.39 -12.99 -5.86
N ALA A 13 -56.41 -14.28 -5.50
CA ALA A 13 -55.32 -14.94 -4.80
C ALA A 13 -53.95 -14.84 -5.51
N PRO A 14 -53.84 -15.07 -6.85
CA PRO A 14 -52.55 -14.93 -7.53
C PRO A 14 -52.01 -13.49 -7.52
N VAL A 15 -52.89 -12.48 -7.59
CA VAL A 15 -52.49 -11.06 -7.56
C VAL A 15 -51.94 -10.67 -6.19
N VAL A 16 -52.61 -11.11 -5.12
CA VAL A 16 -52.17 -10.86 -3.74
C VAL A 16 -50.83 -11.54 -3.47
N LEU A 17 -50.65 -12.79 -3.91
CA LEU A 17 -49.38 -13.51 -3.75
C LEU A 17 -48.24 -12.84 -4.53
N LEU A 18 -48.50 -12.36 -5.74
CA LEU A 18 -47.50 -11.67 -6.55
C LEU A 18 -47.08 -10.34 -5.91
N LEU A 19 -48.03 -9.56 -5.40
CA LEU A 19 -47.73 -8.31 -4.67
C LEU A 19 -46.92 -8.59 -3.39
N LEU A 20 -47.28 -9.64 -2.65
CA LEU A 20 -46.53 -10.03 -1.45
C LEU A 20 -45.10 -10.44 -1.80
N ALA A 21 -44.92 -11.23 -2.88
CA ALA A 21 -43.61 -11.62 -3.37
C ALA A 21 -42.76 -10.41 -3.79
N LEU A 22 -43.33 -9.47 -4.56
CA LEU A 22 -42.67 -8.23 -4.98
C LEU A 22 -42.28 -7.33 -3.80
N LEU A 23 -43.16 -7.19 -2.81
CA LEU A 23 -42.88 -6.40 -1.61
C LEU A 23 -41.79 -7.05 -0.76
N THR A 24 -41.80 -8.38 -0.61
CA THR A 24 -40.74 -9.08 0.13
C THR A 24 -39.39 -8.99 -0.56
N THR A 25 -39.35 -9.16 -1.90
CA THR A 25 -38.09 -9.03 -2.65
C THR A 25 -37.58 -7.60 -2.68
N GLY A 26 -38.46 -6.61 -2.85
CA GLY A 26 -38.10 -5.19 -2.76
C GLY A 26 -37.62 -4.78 -1.36
N GLY A 27 -38.26 -5.28 -0.30
CA GLY A 27 -37.85 -5.02 1.08
C GLY A 27 -36.52 -5.67 1.46
N VAL A 28 -36.30 -6.91 1.04
CA VAL A 28 -35.00 -7.61 1.24
C VAL A 28 -33.89 -6.92 0.44
N TYR A 29 -34.16 -6.52 -0.80
CA TYR A 29 -33.20 -5.77 -1.60
C TYR A 29 -32.89 -4.41 -0.96
N ALA A 30 -33.87 -3.67 -0.45
CA ALA A 30 -33.62 -2.39 0.23
C ALA A 30 -32.83 -2.55 1.54
N ALA A 31 -33.03 -3.64 2.28
CA ALA A 31 -32.29 -3.92 3.52
C ALA A 31 -30.86 -4.41 3.29
N LEU A 32 -30.63 -5.13 2.19
CA LEU A 32 -29.31 -5.67 1.81
C LEU A 32 -28.60 -4.80 0.77
N ALA A 33 -29.26 -3.76 0.25
CA ALA A 33 -28.65 -2.83 -0.66
C ALA A 33 -27.47 -2.16 0.05
N PRO A 34 -26.28 -2.18 -0.55
CA PRO A 34 -25.15 -1.46 0.01
C PRO A 34 -25.55 0.01 0.17
N SER A 35 -25.26 0.58 1.33
CA SER A 35 -25.38 2.02 1.53
C SER A 35 -24.55 2.71 0.46
N THR A 36 -25.10 3.74 -0.19
CA THR A 36 -24.31 4.58 -1.08
C THR A 36 -23.11 5.09 -0.28
N ALA A 37 -21.91 4.79 -0.77
CA ALA A 37 -20.68 5.26 -0.14
C ALA A 37 -20.79 6.78 0.02
N LYS A 38 -20.77 7.25 1.27
CA LYS A 38 -20.47 8.65 1.53
C LYS A 38 -19.01 8.81 1.15
N ALA A 39 -18.78 9.35 -0.06
CA ALA A 39 -17.54 10.05 -0.30
C ALA A 39 -17.44 11.11 0.80
N GLU A 40 -16.43 11.01 1.66
CA GLU A 40 -15.90 12.20 2.31
C GLU A 40 -15.78 13.24 1.21
N THR A 41 -16.45 14.37 1.39
CA THR A 41 -16.63 15.38 0.36
C THR A 41 -15.27 15.96 0.04
N VAL A 42 -14.59 15.36 -0.93
CA VAL A 42 -13.56 16.03 -1.72
C VAL A 42 -14.24 17.28 -2.23
N SER A 43 -13.83 18.44 -1.72
CA SER A 43 -14.52 19.66 -2.07
C SER A 43 -14.24 19.94 -3.54
N THR A 44 -15.22 20.54 -4.24
CA THR A 44 -15.00 21.00 -5.61
C THR A 44 -13.80 21.96 -5.71
N ALA A 45 -13.50 22.67 -4.60
CA ALA A 45 -12.33 23.52 -4.46
C ALA A 45 -11.00 22.72 -4.46
N ASP A 46 -10.96 21.53 -3.84
CA ASP A 46 -9.77 20.67 -3.83
C ASP A 46 -9.49 20.11 -5.23
N ILE A 47 -10.53 19.72 -5.97
CA ILE A 47 -10.40 19.26 -7.36
C ILE A 47 -9.88 20.40 -8.25
N GLU A 48 -10.41 21.62 -8.10
CA GLU A 48 -9.95 22.76 -8.89
C GLU A 48 -8.50 23.14 -8.56
N THR A 49 -8.13 23.11 -7.28
CA THR A 49 -6.76 23.36 -6.81
C THR A 49 -5.82 22.29 -7.35
N GLY A 50 -6.19 21.02 -7.21
CA GLY A 50 -5.47 19.88 -7.75
C GLY A 50 -5.28 19.96 -9.26
N LYS A 51 -6.32 20.38 -10.00
CA LYS A 51 -6.23 20.61 -11.44
C LYS A 51 -5.19 21.67 -11.78
N LYS A 52 -5.17 22.80 -11.06
CA LYS A 52 -4.18 23.87 -11.30
C LYS A 52 -2.75 23.38 -11.03
N LEU A 53 -2.54 22.67 -9.92
CA LEU A 53 -1.25 22.05 -9.60
C LEU A 53 -0.82 21.04 -10.66
N PHE A 54 -1.75 20.21 -11.12
CA PHE A 54 -1.51 19.21 -12.15
C PHE A 54 -1.12 19.85 -13.49
N GLN A 55 -1.83 20.90 -13.93
CA GLN A 55 -1.49 21.62 -15.16
C GLN A 55 -0.09 22.24 -15.09
N ALA A 56 0.29 22.78 -13.93
CA ALA A 56 1.58 23.43 -13.76
C ALA A 56 2.76 22.46 -13.67
N ASN A 57 2.56 21.24 -13.16
CA ASN A 57 3.67 20.37 -12.76
C ASN A 57 3.69 18.97 -13.41
N CYS A 58 2.56 18.49 -13.95
CA CYS A 58 2.40 17.10 -14.38
C CYS A 58 1.95 16.97 -15.84
N ALA A 59 1.17 17.92 -16.35
CA ALA A 59 0.53 17.86 -17.66
C ALA A 59 1.52 17.74 -18.83
N THR A 60 2.75 18.25 -18.69
CA THR A 60 3.78 18.14 -19.73
C THR A 60 4.12 16.68 -20.06
N CYS A 61 4.09 15.78 -19.06
CA CYS A 61 4.39 14.36 -19.27
C CYS A 61 3.12 13.53 -19.38
N HIS A 62 2.15 13.76 -18.49
CA HIS A 62 0.94 12.94 -18.39
C HIS A 62 -0.22 13.44 -19.27
N GLY A 63 -0.02 14.49 -20.07
CA GLY A 63 -1.08 15.09 -20.88
C GLY A 63 -1.98 16.04 -20.09
N ALA A 64 -2.66 16.95 -20.79
CA ALA A 64 -3.48 17.99 -20.17
C ALA A 64 -4.70 17.42 -19.41
N ASN A 65 -5.16 16.23 -19.79
CA ASN A 65 -6.27 15.53 -19.16
C ASN A 65 -5.82 14.27 -18.41
N ALA A 66 -4.53 14.15 -18.11
CA ALA A 66 -3.91 13.00 -17.48
C ALA A 66 -4.04 11.68 -18.26
N GLU A 67 -4.23 11.78 -19.58
CA GLU A 67 -4.43 10.67 -20.53
C GLU A 67 -3.15 9.86 -20.83
N GLY A 68 -1.99 10.37 -20.42
CA GLY A 68 -0.68 9.79 -20.73
C GLY A 68 -0.16 10.15 -22.12
N THR A 69 1.08 9.78 -22.39
CA THR A 69 1.74 9.98 -23.70
C THR A 69 2.58 8.74 -24.03
N ALA A 70 3.28 8.73 -25.17
CA ALA A 70 4.15 7.61 -25.53
C ALA A 70 5.25 7.42 -24.47
N GLY A 71 5.22 6.29 -23.77
CA GLY A 71 6.18 5.98 -22.69
C GLY A 71 5.86 6.61 -21.33
N VAL A 72 4.77 7.38 -21.21
CA VAL A 72 4.29 7.93 -19.94
C VAL A 72 2.86 7.43 -19.68
N PRO A 73 2.58 6.76 -18.54
CA PRO A 73 1.29 6.16 -18.31
C PRO A 73 0.18 7.21 -18.14
N SER A 74 -1.04 6.79 -18.49
CA SER A 74 -2.26 7.49 -18.09
C SER A 74 -2.41 7.44 -16.56
N LEU A 75 -2.90 8.53 -15.98
CA LEU A 75 -3.27 8.61 -14.57
C LEU A 75 -4.77 8.42 -14.35
N VAL A 76 -5.55 8.28 -15.43
CA VAL A 76 -6.98 7.99 -15.31
C VAL A 76 -7.17 6.60 -14.68
N GLY A 77 -7.84 6.57 -13.53
CA GLY A 77 -8.18 5.32 -12.82
C GLY A 77 -7.08 4.73 -11.93
N VAL A 78 -5.93 5.40 -11.79
CA VAL A 78 -4.87 4.93 -10.86
C VAL A 78 -5.26 5.10 -9.38
N GLY A 79 -6.23 5.99 -9.10
CA GLY A 79 -6.78 6.25 -7.77
C GLY A 79 -6.00 7.28 -6.96
N ALA A 80 -6.67 7.81 -5.92
CA ALA A 80 -6.10 8.80 -5.02
C ALA A 80 -4.89 8.25 -4.23
N ALA A 81 -4.94 6.97 -3.81
CA ALA A 81 -3.84 6.34 -3.08
C ALA A 81 -2.54 6.28 -3.88
N ALA A 82 -2.61 6.05 -5.20
CA ALA A 82 -1.41 5.97 -6.03
C ALA A 82 -0.73 7.33 -6.16
N VAL A 83 -1.53 8.40 -6.29
CA VAL A 83 -1.01 9.77 -6.33
C VAL A 83 -0.41 10.15 -4.99
N ASP A 84 -1.14 9.93 -3.90
CA ASP A 84 -0.67 10.22 -2.54
C ASP A 84 0.65 9.49 -2.25
N PHE A 85 0.75 8.20 -2.57
CA PHE A 85 1.99 7.43 -2.40
C PHE A 85 3.16 7.99 -3.22
N GLN A 86 2.95 8.21 -4.53
CA GLN A 86 4.05 8.61 -5.41
C GLN A 86 4.53 10.03 -5.10
N VAL A 87 3.62 10.93 -4.75
CA VAL A 87 3.92 12.35 -4.48
C VAL A 87 4.45 12.54 -3.06
N SER A 88 3.82 11.93 -2.04
CA SER A 88 4.26 12.05 -0.64
C SER A 88 5.59 11.36 -0.37
N THR A 89 5.96 10.33 -1.14
CA THR A 89 7.30 9.73 -1.08
C THR A 89 8.32 10.46 -1.96
N GLY A 90 7.88 11.51 -2.66
CA GLY A 90 8.69 12.32 -3.57
C GLY A 90 9.11 11.66 -4.87
N ARG A 91 8.74 10.39 -5.12
CA ARG A 91 9.05 9.69 -6.39
C ARG A 91 8.50 10.42 -7.61
N MET A 92 7.32 11.02 -7.47
CA MET A 92 6.73 11.89 -8.47
C MET A 92 6.63 13.33 -7.93
N PRO A 93 6.86 14.35 -8.77
CA PRO A 93 7.27 14.29 -10.18
C PRO A 93 8.71 13.78 -10.33
N MET A 94 8.94 12.89 -11.30
CA MET A 94 10.25 12.28 -11.52
C MET A 94 11.27 13.32 -12.00
N GLN A 95 12.51 13.29 -11.47
CA GLN A 95 13.58 14.23 -11.86
C GLN A 95 14.43 13.74 -13.03
N MET A 96 14.57 12.43 -13.17
CA MET A 96 15.41 11.79 -14.19
C MET A 96 14.84 10.43 -14.55
N ASN A 97 14.95 10.06 -15.82
CA ASN A 97 14.59 8.72 -16.28
C ASN A 97 15.65 7.73 -15.83
N GLY A 98 15.20 6.59 -15.30
CA GLY A 98 16.07 5.50 -14.85
C GLY A 98 15.30 4.18 -14.76
N PRO A 99 15.95 3.09 -14.30
CA PRO A 99 15.30 1.80 -14.14
C PRO A 99 14.06 1.87 -13.24
N GLN A 100 14.09 2.74 -12.24
CA GLN A 100 12.98 2.97 -11.32
C GLN A 100 13.01 4.40 -10.75
N ALA A 101 11.87 4.91 -10.28
CA ALA A 101 11.80 6.23 -9.68
C ALA A 101 12.32 6.19 -8.23
N GLU A 102 13.38 6.94 -7.96
CA GLU A 102 13.95 7.03 -6.61
C GLU A 102 13.12 7.93 -5.71
N ALA A 103 13.11 7.61 -4.41
CA ALA A 103 12.53 8.50 -3.41
C ALA A 103 13.44 9.72 -3.23
N LYS A 104 12.83 10.89 -3.06
CA LYS A 104 13.52 12.16 -2.86
C LYS A 104 12.67 13.04 -1.94
N PRO A 105 13.21 14.17 -1.44
CA PRO A 105 12.39 15.11 -0.66
C PRO A 105 11.11 15.49 -1.43
N PRO A 106 9.93 15.35 -0.80
CA PRO A 106 8.67 15.71 -1.44
C PRO A 106 8.68 17.19 -1.87
N GLN A 107 8.18 17.45 -3.08
CA GLN A 107 8.09 18.80 -3.62
C GLN A 107 6.77 19.50 -3.27
N PHE A 108 5.77 18.71 -2.85
CA PHE A 108 4.44 19.17 -2.48
C PHE A 108 4.21 18.89 -1.00
N ASP A 109 3.49 19.79 -0.34
CA ASP A 109 3.01 19.56 1.02
C ASP A 109 1.81 18.59 1.03
N ALA A 110 1.31 18.27 2.22
CA ALA A 110 0.23 17.30 2.40
C ALA A 110 -1.09 17.79 1.75
N GLU A 111 -1.40 19.07 1.86
CA GLU A 111 -2.60 19.70 1.31
C GLU A 111 -2.58 19.69 -0.23
N GLN A 112 -1.45 20.06 -0.83
CA GLN A 112 -1.23 20.01 -2.28
C GLN A 112 -1.28 18.57 -2.79
N THR A 113 -0.70 17.62 -2.05
CA THR A 113 -0.74 16.20 -2.39
C THR A 113 -2.17 15.67 -2.37
N ALA A 114 -2.94 15.99 -1.34
CA ALA A 114 -4.36 15.62 -1.25
C ALA A 114 -5.18 16.24 -2.39
N ALA A 115 -4.92 17.50 -2.75
CA ALA A 115 -5.59 18.16 -3.87
C ALA A 115 -5.26 17.50 -5.22
N LEU A 116 -3.98 17.14 -5.46
CA LEU A 116 -3.57 16.39 -6.65
C LEU A 116 -4.26 15.02 -6.71
N ALA A 117 -4.30 14.30 -5.59
CA ALA A 117 -4.97 13.00 -5.48
C ALA A 117 -6.48 13.10 -5.73
N ALA A 118 -7.12 14.13 -5.18
CA ALA A 118 -8.53 14.46 -5.40
C ALA A 118 -8.83 14.72 -6.89
N TYR A 119 -8.00 15.53 -7.56
CA TYR A 119 -8.17 15.79 -8.99
C TYR A 119 -8.06 14.51 -9.82
N VAL A 120 -7.01 13.71 -9.63
CA VAL A 120 -6.82 12.46 -10.39
C VAL A 120 -7.93 11.46 -10.11
N SER A 121 -8.39 11.36 -8.86
CA SER A 121 -9.54 10.50 -8.50
C SER A 121 -10.85 10.96 -9.13
N SER A 122 -10.98 12.24 -9.50
CA SER A 122 -12.17 12.74 -10.22
C SER A 122 -12.21 12.31 -11.69
N LEU A 123 -11.06 11.91 -12.26
CA LEU A 123 -10.95 11.50 -13.67
C LEU A 123 -11.35 10.04 -13.89
N GLY A 124 -11.32 9.19 -12.86
CA GLY A 124 -11.69 7.79 -12.95
C GLY A 124 -11.67 7.06 -11.61
N ALA A 125 -12.38 5.94 -11.53
CA ALA A 125 -12.40 5.11 -10.33
C ALA A 125 -11.04 4.44 -10.08
N GLY A 126 -10.59 4.45 -8.83
CA GLY A 126 -9.38 3.77 -8.39
C GLY A 126 -9.31 3.70 -6.87
N PRO A 127 -8.25 3.13 -6.29
CA PRO A 127 -8.13 2.98 -4.85
C PRO A 127 -8.09 4.34 -4.13
N ALA A 128 -8.88 4.47 -3.06
CA ALA A 128 -8.91 5.64 -2.21
C ALA A 128 -7.72 5.64 -1.23
N ILE A 129 -7.34 6.83 -0.74
CA ILE A 129 -6.36 6.97 0.35
C ILE A 129 -6.91 6.21 1.57
N PRO A 130 -6.11 5.33 2.22
CA PRO A 130 -6.57 4.57 3.37
C PRO A 130 -6.82 5.50 4.57
N THR A 131 -7.80 5.14 5.37
CA THR A 131 -8.15 5.88 6.59
C THR A 131 -7.08 5.69 7.67
N ASP A 132 -7.05 6.59 8.64
CA ASP A 132 -6.11 6.50 9.78
C ASP A 132 -6.29 5.20 10.57
N GLU A 133 -7.51 4.67 10.64
CA GLU A 133 -7.79 3.38 11.26
C GLU A 133 -7.21 2.18 10.49
N GLN A 134 -7.21 2.23 9.16
CA GLN A 134 -6.66 1.15 8.32
C GLN A 134 -5.13 1.06 8.45
N VAL A 135 -4.46 2.16 8.78
CA VAL A 135 -3.00 2.24 8.86
C VAL A 135 -2.48 2.20 10.30
N ASP A 136 -3.36 2.15 11.30
CA ASP A 136 -3.00 2.12 12.70
C ASP A 136 -2.35 0.78 13.09
N ALA A 137 -1.03 0.77 13.15
CA ALA A 137 -0.21 -0.40 13.49
C ALA A 137 -0.54 -0.98 14.88
N SER A 138 -1.07 -0.18 15.82
CA SER A 138 -1.41 -0.64 17.17
C SER A 138 -2.65 -1.55 17.20
N LYS A 139 -3.43 -1.54 16.13
CA LYS A 139 -4.64 -2.37 15.95
C LYS A 139 -4.40 -3.62 15.08
N GLY A 140 -3.16 -3.85 14.63
CA GLY A 140 -2.80 -5.03 13.84
C GLY A 140 -2.26 -6.19 14.68
N ASP A 141 -2.35 -7.40 14.15
CA ASP A 141 -1.66 -8.59 14.67
C ASP A 141 -0.32 -8.76 13.94
N ALA A 142 0.78 -8.38 14.61
CA ALA A 142 2.12 -8.51 14.04
C ALA A 142 2.55 -9.96 13.76
N SER A 143 2.00 -10.94 14.48
CA SER A 143 2.32 -12.36 14.22
C SER A 143 1.67 -12.83 12.92
N ASN A 144 0.40 -12.46 12.69
CA ASN A 144 -0.26 -12.71 11.40
C ASN A 144 0.43 -11.91 10.27
N GLY A 145 0.75 -10.64 10.53
CA GLY A 145 1.47 -9.77 9.61
C GLY A 145 2.81 -10.33 9.16
N MET A 146 3.57 -10.92 10.09
CA MET A 146 4.84 -11.60 9.78
C MET A 146 4.63 -12.79 8.84
N ALA A 147 3.61 -13.62 9.09
CA ALA A 147 3.32 -14.76 8.23
C ALA A 147 2.97 -14.30 6.81
N LEU A 148 2.08 -13.32 6.69
CA LEU A 148 1.68 -12.73 5.41
C LEU A 148 2.86 -12.09 4.67
N PHE A 149 3.67 -11.30 5.38
CA PHE A 149 4.82 -10.62 4.80
C PHE A 149 5.88 -11.62 4.28
N ARG A 150 6.16 -12.69 5.05
CA ARG A 150 7.11 -13.73 4.63
C ARG A 150 6.63 -14.49 3.41
N THR A 151 5.33 -14.72 3.28
CA THR A 151 4.75 -15.44 2.14
C THR A 151 4.67 -14.58 0.89
N ASN A 152 4.43 -13.27 1.02
CA ASN A 152 4.08 -12.41 -0.12
C ASN A 152 5.14 -11.36 -0.49
N CYS A 153 5.95 -10.90 0.47
CA CYS A 153 6.77 -9.69 0.31
C CYS A 153 8.27 -9.97 0.48
N ALA A 154 8.64 -10.92 1.35
CA ALA A 154 10.02 -11.17 1.73
C ALA A 154 10.93 -11.62 0.58
N MET A 155 10.36 -12.16 -0.50
CA MET A 155 11.10 -12.52 -1.72
C MET A 155 11.77 -11.30 -2.38
N CYS A 156 11.21 -10.09 -2.18
CA CYS A 156 11.77 -8.85 -2.72
C CYS A 156 12.34 -7.97 -1.61
N HIS A 157 11.63 -7.83 -0.49
CA HIS A 157 11.98 -6.88 0.57
C HIS A 157 12.83 -7.47 1.71
N ASN A 158 13.36 -8.70 1.58
CA ASN A 158 14.01 -9.45 2.65
C ASN A 158 13.01 -9.85 3.77
N ALA A 159 13.36 -10.83 4.61
CA ALA A 159 12.52 -11.38 5.67
C ALA A 159 12.02 -10.35 6.71
N VAL A 160 12.76 -9.26 6.87
CA VAL A 160 12.48 -8.20 7.86
C VAL A 160 12.23 -6.83 7.21
N GLY A 161 12.07 -6.75 5.89
CA GLY A 161 11.83 -5.48 5.22
C GLY A 161 13.10 -4.63 4.97
N ALA A 162 14.29 -5.23 4.99
CA ALA A 162 15.57 -4.56 4.72
C ALA A 162 15.76 -4.13 3.25
N GLY A 163 14.91 -4.62 2.34
CA GLY A 163 15.03 -4.39 0.90
C GLY A 163 15.88 -5.45 0.20
N GLY A 164 16.06 -5.30 -1.11
CA GLY A 164 16.77 -6.28 -1.94
C GLY A 164 16.95 -5.83 -3.39
N ALA A 165 17.97 -6.36 -4.06
CA ALA A 165 18.21 -6.10 -5.47
C ALA A 165 17.20 -6.88 -6.35
N LEU A 166 16.71 -6.24 -7.40
CA LEU A 166 15.89 -6.84 -8.45
C LEU A 166 16.66 -6.85 -9.78
N SER A 167 16.06 -7.44 -10.81
CA SER A 167 16.62 -7.46 -12.17
C SER A 167 16.70 -6.06 -12.79
N GLU A 168 17.53 -5.91 -13.82
CA GLU A 168 17.63 -4.68 -14.63
C GLU A 168 17.97 -3.40 -13.82
N GLY A 169 18.72 -3.55 -12.73
CA GLY A 169 19.13 -2.41 -11.89
C GLY A 169 18.02 -1.83 -11.00
N LYS A 170 16.87 -2.51 -10.92
CA LYS A 170 15.81 -2.17 -9.96
C LYS A 170 16.13 -2.71 -8.58
N PHE A 171 15.45 -2.19 -7.55
CA PHE A 171 15.59 -2.67 -6.18
C PHE A 171 14.32 -2.42 -5.37
N ALA A 172 14.06 -3.30 -4.42
CA ALA A 172 13.07 -3.15 -3.39
C ALA A 172 13.68 -2.30 -2.26
N PRO A 173 13.09 -1.14 -1.93
CA PRO A 173 13.61 -0.30 -0.85
C PRO A 173 13.41 -0.96 0.52
N ALA A 174 14.21 -0.51 1.50
CA ALA A 174 13.95 -0.80 2.89
C ALA A 174 12.62 -0.17 3.33
N LEU A 175 11.90 -0.85 4.21
CA LEU A 175 10.54 -0.48 4.63
C LEU A 175 10.49 0.19 6.02
N TRP A 176 11.66 0.39 6.65
CA TRP A 176 11.75 0.93 8.00
C TRP A 176 11.64 2.46 8.06
N GLU A 177 11.94 3.15 6.95
CA GLU A 177 12.05 4.62 6.90
C GLU A 177 10.81 5.33 6.30
N THR A 178 9.76 4.58 5.98
CA THR A 178 8.53 5.12 5.37
C THR A 178 7.35 5.09 6.34
N SER A 179 6.34 5.93 6.14
CA SER A 179 5.13 5.92 6.96
C SER A 179 4.29 4.66 6.75
N GLU A 180 3.48 4.32 7.76
CA GLU A 180 2.49 3.25 7.77
C GLU A 180 1.50 3.40 6.60
N ARG A 181 1.05 4.64 6.36
CA ARG A 181 0.19 4.98 5.23
C ARG A 181 0.84 4.63 3.90
N ASN A 182 2.11 4.96 3.72
CA ASN A 182 2.83 4.65 2.48
C ASN A 182 3.07 3.15 2.31
N ILE A 183 3.28 2.39 3.39
CA ILE A 183 3.35 0.92 3.34
C ILE A 183 2.01 0.36 2.86
N TYR A 184 0.90 0.80 3.45
CA TYR A 184 -0.44 0.36 3.07
C TYR A 184 -0.74 0.69 1.60
N GLN A 185 -0.47 1.93 1.17
CA GLN A 185 -0.70 2.35 -0.20
C GLN A 185 0.19 1.61 -1.20
N ALA A 186 1.46 1.35 -0.86
CA ALA A 186 2.33 0.55 -1.72
C ALA A 186 1.74 -0.83 -2.00
N MET A 187 1.21 -1.51 -0.97
CA MET A 187 0.49 -2.78 -1.16
C MET A 187 -0.75 -2.60 -2.04
N LEU A 188 -1.55 -1.57 -1.79
CA LEU A 188 -2.80 -1.32 -2.49
C LEU A 188 -2.62 -0.95 -3.97
N THR A 189 -1.53 -0.24 -4.32
CA THR A 189 -1.35 0.34 -5.66
C THR A 189 -0.27 -0.34 -6.48
N GLY A 190 0.60 -1.17 -5.88
CA GLY A 190 1.68 -1.88 -6.57
C GLY A 190 2.63 -0.95 -7.33
N PRO A 191 3.41 -0.10 -6.63
CA PRO A 191 4.27 0.87 -7.29
C PRO A 191 5.41 0.20 -8.09
N GLN A 192 5.64 0.72 -9.29
CA GLN A 192 6.75 0.32 -10.17
C GLN A 192 6.74 -1.19 -10.50
N SER A 193 7.65 -1.97 -9.92
CA SER A 193 7.75 -3.42 -10.14
C SER A 193 7.06 -4.25 -9.06
N MET A 194 6.50 -3.61 -8.03
CA MET A 194 5.75 -4.29 -6.97
C MET A 194 4.36 -4.68 -7.50
N PRO A 195 3.91 -5.94 -7.31
CA PRO A 195 2.56 -6.34 -7.71
C PRO A 195 1.50 -5.65 -6.86
N VAL A 196 0.28 -5.54 -7.42
CA VAL A 196 -0.87 -4.98 -6.71
C VAL A 196 -1.48 -6.02 -5.77
N PHE A 197 -1.55 -5.71 -4.48
CA PHE A 197 -2.26 -6.49 -3.47
C PHE A 197 -3.59 -5.80 -3.16
N ASN A 198 -4.58 -6.07 -3.99
CA ASN A 198 -5.94 -5.55 -3.79
C ASN A 198 -6.62 -6.19 -2.56
N ASP A 199 -7.76 -5.63 -2.15
CA ASP A 199 -8.50 -6.06 -0.96
C ASP A 199 -9.15 -7.45 -1.10
N ALA A 200 -9.11 -8.05 -2.29
CA ALA A 200 -9.56 -9.43 -2.50
C ALA A 200 -8.45 -10.45 -2.23
N ASN A 201 -7.18 -10.04 -2.34
CA ASN A 201 -6.02 -10.91 -2.13
C ASN A 201 -5.41 -10.73 -0.73
N ILE A 202 -5.33 -9.48 -0.25
CA ILE A 202 -4.92 -9.12 1.11
C ILE A 202 -5.91 -8.10 1.61
N THR A 203 -6.74 -8.50 2.57
CA THR A 203 -7.81 -7.67 3.14
C THR A 203 -7.23 -6.44 3.86
N PRO A 204 -8.05 -5.40 4.11
CA PRO A 204 -7.61 -4.22 4.87
C PRO A 204 -7.02 -4.55 6.25
N ASP A 205 -7.60 -5.53 6.94
CA ASP A 205 -7.08 -5.99 8.24
C ASP A 205 -5.72 -6.69 8.09
N GLU A 206 -5.58 -7.57 7.10
CA GLU A 206 -4.30 -8.23 6.82
C GLU A 206 -3.20 -7.25 6.38
N LYS A 207 -3.57 -6.18 5.66
CA LYS A 207 -2.64 -5.08 5.35
C LYS A 207 -2.20 -4.35 6.62
N ARG A 208 -3.13 -4.07 7.54
CA ARG A 208 -2.82 -3.47 8.84
C ARG A 208 -1.92 -4.37 9.69
N ASP A 209 -2.13 -5.68 9.63
CA ASP A 209 -1.28 -6.67 10.30
C ASP A 209 0.15 -6.63 9.74
N ILE A 210 0.32 -6.61 8.41
CA ILE A 210 1.63 -6.46 7.76
C ILE A 210 2.31 -5.15 8.18
N VAL A 211 1.56 -4.04 8.23
CA VAL A 211 2.08 -2.75 8.71
C VAL A 211 2.53 -2.87 10.18
N SER A 212 1.73 -3.51 11.03
CA SER A 212 2.06 -3.75 12.45
C SER A 212 3.37 -4.50 12.61
N PHE A 213 3.56 -5.59 11.86
CA PHE A 213 4.82 -6.34 11.83
C PHE A 213 6.02 -5.48 11.42
N LEU A 214 5.88 -4.67 10.35
CA LEU A 214 6.98 -3.83 9.87
C LEU A 214 7.32 -2.70 10.84
N VAL A 215 6.34 -2.19 11.61
CA VAL A 215 6.57 -1.20 12.66
C VAL A 215 7.32 -1.82 13.84
N GLU A 216 6.95 -3.03 14.28
CA GLU A 216 7.69 -3.76 15.34
C GLU A 216 9.16 -3.97 14.98
N GLN A 217 9.45 -4.23 13.70
CA GLN A 217 10.82 -4.41 13.23
C GLN A 217 11.70 -3.16 13.34
N ARG A 218 11.10 -1.97 13.51
CA ARG A 218 11.83 -0.71 13.73
C ARG A 218 12.41 -0.60 15.14
N GLU A 219 11.92 -1.39 16.10
CA GLU A 219 12.40 -1.38 17.48
C GLU A 219 13.82 -1.98 17.61
N GLY A 220 14.34 -2.58 16.55
CA GLY A 220 15.72 -3.03 16.42
C GLY A 220 15.86 -4.55 16.44
N SER A 221 17.07 -5.03 16.74
CA SER A 221 17.38 -6.46 16.79
C SER A 221 17.59 -6.94 18.22
N ALA A 222 16.91 -8.02 18.59
CA ALA A 222 17.20 -8.74 19.82
C ALA A 222 18.62 -9.33 19.75
N GLY A 223 19.44 -9.07 20.77
CA GLY A 223 20.75 -9.71 20.94
C GLY A 223 21.97 -8.97 20.36
N GLY A 224 21.83 -7.72 19.93
CA GLY A 224 22.98 -6.89 19.54
C GLY A 224 22.71 -6.00 18.33
N ASN A 225 23.75 -5.73 17.54
CA ASN A 225 23.65 -4.92 16.33
C ASN A 225 23.08 -5.76 15.17
N ALA A 226 22.15 -5.20 14.40
CA ALA A 226 21.51 -5.89 13.27
C ALA A 226 22.44 -6.09 12.05
N LEU A 227 23.56 -5.36 11.97
CA LEU A 227 24.50 -5.39 10.84
C LEU A 227 23.80 -5.19 9.47
N GLY A 228 22.77 -4.34 9.44
CA GLY A 228 21.94 -4.11 8.25
C GLY A 228 20.84 -5.15 8.00
N ALA A 229 20.71 -6.17 8.86
CA ALA A 229 19.72 -7.24 8.80
C ALA A 229 19.68 -8.02 7.48
N LEU A 230 20.83 -8.14 6.82
CA LEU A 230 21.03 -8.93 5.59
C LEU A 230 21.50 -10.37 5.87
N GLY A 231 21.56 -10.74 7.15
CA GLY A 231 21.89 -12.09 7.63
C GLY A 231 23.35 -12.49 7.35
N PRO A 232 23.61 -13.69 6.81
CA PRO A 232 24.93 -14.32 6.84
C PRO A 232 26.00 -13.57 6.02
N VAL A 233 25.60 -12.75 5.04
CA VAL A 233 26.55 -11.97 4.23
C VAL A 233 27.19 -10.86 5.07
N SER A 234 26.36 -10.03 5.70
CA SER A 234 26.83 -8.96 6.57
C SER A 234 27.53 -9.51 7.82
N GLU A 235 26.93 -10.52 8.45
CA GLU A 235 27.52 -11.19 9.62
C GLU A 235 28.87 -11.82 9.29
N GLY A 236 28.98 -12.51 8.15
CA GLY A 236 30.21 -13.13 7.68
C GLY A 236 31.32 -12.12 7.39
N LEU A 237 30.98 -10.97 6.80
CA LEU A 237 31.94 -9.88 6.58
C LEU A 237 32.50 -9.35 7.91
N TRP A 238 31.64 -9.12 8.90
CA TRP A 238 32.06 -8.64 10.22
C TRP A 238 32.87 -9.69 10.99
N ALA A 239 32.45 -10.96 10.92
CA ALA A 239 33.20 -12.07 11.49
C ALA A 239 34.60 -12.20 10.87
N PHE A 240 34.73 -11.97 9.56
CA PHE A 240 36.01 -12.04 8.87
C PHE A 240 36.89 -10.81 9.16
N VAL A 241 36.38 -9.59 9.00
CA VAL A 241 37.19 -8.37 9.15
C VAL A 241 37.55 -8.12 10.61
N ILE A 242 36.59 -8.22 11.52
CA ILE A 242 36.82 -7.94 12.94
C ILE A 242 37.20 -9.21 13.70
N GLY A 243 36.41 -10.28 13.56
CA GLY A 243 36.66 -11.52 14.32
C GLY A 243 38.03 -12.12 13.99
N LEU A 244 38.25 -12.47 12.72
CA LEU A 244 39.53 -13.04 12.28
C LEU A 244 40.67 -12.01 12.37
N GLY A 245 40.41 -10.73 12.07
CA GLY A 245 41.40 -9.65 12.23
C GLY A 245 41.94 -9.54 13.65
N LEU A 246 41.06 -9.58 14.67
CA LEU A 246 41.46 -9.57 16.08
C LEU A 246 42.22 -10.83 16.48
N LEU A 247 41.80 -12.01 15.99
CA LEU A 247 42.50 -13.27 16.27
C LEU A 247 43.91 -13.27 15.70
N ILE A 248 44.09 -12.81 14.46
CA ILE A 248 45.41 -12.67 13.82
C ILE A 248 46.26 -11.66 14.60
N GLY A 249 45.71 -10.50 14.95
CA GLY A 249 46.42 -9.48 15.73
C GLY A 249 46.89 -10.00 17.10
N ALA A 250 46.04 -10.75 17.80
CA ALA A 250 46.38 -11.39 19.06
C ALA A 250 47.47 -12.46 18.88
N ALA A 251 47.37 -13.30 17.84
CA ALA A 251 48.37 -14.32 17.55
C ALA A 251 49.74 -13.71 17.26
N VAL A 252 49.80 -12.64 16.46
CA VAL A 252 51.03 -11.90 16.17
C VAL A 252 51.61 -11.26 17.43
N TRP A 253 50.77 -10.63 18.26
CA TRP A 253 51.20 -9.99 19.51
C TRP A 253 51.76 -11.00 20.51
N ILE A 254 51.11 -12.16 20.67
CA ILE A 254 51.61 -13.25 21.53
C ILE A 254 52.93 -13.80 20.97
N GLY A 255 52.98 -14.07 19.66
CA GLY A 255 54.19 -14.56 19.00
C GLY A 255 55.39 -13.62 19.18
N ALA A 256 55.19 -12.32 18.99
CA ALA A 256 56.22 -11.30 19.14
C ALA A 256 56.74 -11.12 20.58
N LYS A 257 55.94 -11.43 21.60
CA LYS A 257 56.39 -11.43 23.01
C LYS A 257 57.08 -12.71 23.45
N SER A 258 56.85 -13.80 22.73
CA SER A 258 57.42 -15.13 23.03
C SER A 258 58.78 -15.39 22.38
N SER A 259 59.18 -14.52 21.45
CA SER A 259 60.51 -14.49 20.80
C SER A 259 61.39 -13.46 21.47
#